data_AF-A0A7S1C2R9-F1
#
_entry.id   AF-A0A7S1C2R9-F1
#
_cell.length_a   1.000
_cell.length_b   1.000
_cell.length_c   1.000
_cell.angle_alpha   90.00
_cell.angle_beta   90.00
_cell.angle_gamma   90.00
#
_symmetry.space_group_name_H-M   'P 1'
#
loop_
_entity.id
_entity.type
_entity.pdbx_description
1 polymer ?
#
loop_
_entity_poly.entity_id
_entity_poly.type
_entity_poly.pdbx_seq_one_letter_code
_entity_poly.pdbx_strand_id
1 'polypeptide(L)'
;DAVAAARERGIQVCCGVLPLAQVRETYSAVRFLAEHVPIEALYGLSLPQLSKRERRAVATRRAGKWSRDWEALGAGKGGKGVAWSPMLLCEELALARGYHLGQRGNKGRPDAHRAGLEILADAVDGLCGLAFAPPAPPGGAGEEDGDGGGA
;
A
#
# COMPACT_ATOMS: atom_id res chain seq x y z
N ASP A 1 12.53 3.60 -16.62
CA ASP A 1 11.05 3.52 -16.63
C ASP A 1 10.51 4.19 -15.37
N ALA A 2 9.46 5.01 -15.47
CA ALA A 2 9.01 5.90 -14.39
C ALA A 2 8.45 5.15 -13.17
N VAL A 3 7.84 3.99 -13.39
CA VAL A 3 7.28 3.14 -12.33
C VAL A 3 8.37 2.51 -11.46
N ALA A 4 9.47 2.07 -12.09
CA ALA A 4 10.61 1.50 -11.36
C ALA A 4 11.29 2.55 -10.46
N ALA A 5 11.48 3.76 -10.98
CA ALA A 5 12.04 4.88 -10.19
C ALA A 5 11.14 5.26 -8.99
N ALA A 6 9.81 5.25 -9.19
CA ALA A 6 8.86 5.50 -8.10
C ALA A 6 8.92 4.40 -7.02
N ARG A 7 9.10 3.14 -7.42
CA ARG A 7 9.28 2.02 -6.49
C ARG A 7 10.58 2.13 -5.69
N GLU A 8 11.69 2.43 -6.36
CA GLU A 8 12.99 2.63 -5.71
C GLU A 8 12.94 3.77 -4.69
N ARG A 9 12.34 4.90 -5.06
CA ARG A 9 12.11 6.00 -4.13
C ARG A 9 11.19 5.60 -2.97
N GLY A 10 10.15 4.82 -3.25
CA GLY A 10 9.24 4.28 -2.22
C GLY A 10 10.00 3.46 -1.16
N ILE A 11 10.90 2.58 -1.60
CA ILE A 11 11.78 1.80 -0.70
C ILE A 11 12.64 2.74 0.16
N GLN A 12 13.30 3.73 -0.45
CA GLN A 12 14.15 4.67 0.28
C GLN A 12 13.37 5.45 1.36
N VAL A 13 12.12 5.80 1.08
CA VAL A 13 11.23 6.46 2.06
C VAL A 13 10.86 5.52 3.19
N CYS A 14 10.40 4.29 2.88
CA CYS A 14 9.97 3.32 3.88
C CYS A 14 11.11 2.87 4.80
N CYS A 15 12.34 2.85 4.29
CA CYS A 15 13.53 2.51 5.07
C CYS A 15 14.17 3.72 5.76
N GLY A 16 13.55 4.92 5.72
CA GLY A 16 14.07 6.12 6.38
C GLY A 16 15.34 6.71 5.75
N VAL A 17 15.74 6.26 4.55
CA VAL A 17 16.89 6.80 3.81
C VAL A 17 16.56 8.19 3.28
N LEU A 18 15.34 8.39 2.77
CA LEU A 18 14.83 9.72 2.42
C LEU A 18 14.07 10.32 3.63
N PRO A 19 14.44 11.52 4.10
CA PRO A 19 13.74 12.16 5.21
C PRO A 19 12.26 12.43 4.89
N LEU A 20 11.36 12.05 5.80
CA LEU A 20 9.90 12.22 5.61
C LEU A 20 9.50 13.69 5.38
N ALA A 21 10.21 14.64 6.00
CA ALA A 21 9.99 16.07 5.78
C ALA A 21 10.22 16.53 4.32
N GLN A 22 10.91 15.74 3.50
CA GLN A 22 11.17 16.03 2.09
C GLN A 22 10.22 15.29 1.13
N VAL A 23 9.33 14.44 1.65
CA VAL A 23 8.38 13.67 0.86
C VAL A 23 7.22 14.57 0.42
N ARG A 24 7.25 15.02 -0.85
CA ARG A 24 6.15 15.81 -1.43
C ARG A 24 4.95 14.99 -1.92
N GLU A 25 5.14 13.69 -2.10
CA GLU A 25 4.16 12.78 -2.69
C GLU A 25 4.24 11.46 -1.91
N THR A 26 3.18 11.13 -1.19
CA THR A 26 3.14 10.00 -0.25
C THR A 26 2.56 8.73 -0.89
N TYR A 27 1.71 8.85 -1.92
CA TYR A 27 0.95 7.75 -2.49
C TYR A 27 1.83 6.70 -3.15
N SER A 28 2.94 7.06 -3.79
CA SER A 28 3.83 6.06 -4.41
C SER A 28 4.50 5.16 -3.36
N ALA A 29 4.90 5.73 -2.22
CA ALA A 29 5.50 4.97 -1.13
C ALA A 29 4.45 4.17 -0.35
N VAL A 30 3.28 4.76 -0.08
CA VAL A 30 2.13 4.05 0.51
C VAL A 30 1.67 2.90 -0.40
N ARG A 31 1.70 3.09 -1.72
CA ARG A 31 1.42 2.02 -2.68
C ARG A 31 2.40 0.86 -2.52
N PHE A 32 3.68 1.16 -2.47
CA PHE A 32 4.71 0.14 -2.27
C PHE A 32 4.44 -0.65 -0.97
N LEU A 33 4.10 0.03 0.13
CA LEU A 33 3.71 -0.65 1.37
C LEU A 33 2.45 -1.49 1.22
N ALA A 34 1.37 -0.94 0.66
CA ALA A 34 0.10 -1.64 0.48
C ALA A 34 0.18 -2.86 -0.45
N GLU A 35 1.19 -2.92 -1.32
CA GLU A 35 1.48 -4.10 -2.15
C GLU A 35 2.13 -5.25 -1.35
N HIS A 36 2.72 -4.97 -0.18
CA HIS A 36 3.47 -5.96 0.62
C HIS A 36 2.89 -6.18 2.02
N VAL A 37 2.06 -5.25 2.52
CA VAL A 37 1.52 -5.22 3.88
C VAL A 37 0.05 -4.81 3.83
N PRO A 38 -0.87 -5.47 4.56
CA PRO A 38 -2.29 -5.12 4.60
C PRO A 38 -2.52 -3.86 5.45
N ILE A 39 -2.22 -2.69 4.90
CA ILE A 39 -2.31 -1.38 5.59
C ILE A 39 -3.72 -1.11 6.14
N GLU A 40 -4.76 -1.42 5.37
CA GLU A 40 -6.15 -1.27 5.82
C GLU A 40 -6.45 -2.04 7.11
N ALA A 41 -5.89 -3.24 7.25
CA ALA A 41 -6.13 -4.07 8.43
C ALA A 41 -5.35 -3.53 9.63
N LEU A 42 -4.09 -3.09 9.42
CA LEU A 42 -3.25 -2.50 10.46
C LEU A 42 -3.90 -1.26 11.10
N TYR A 43 -4.55 -0.43 10.28
CA TYR A 43 -5.24 0.78 10.76
C TYR A 43 -6.73 0.58 11.05
N GLY A 44 -7.28 -0.64 10.88
CA GLY A 44 -8.70 -0.92 11.10
C GLY A 44 -9.64 -0.16 10.14
N LEU A 45 -9.17 0.16 8.94
CA LEU A 45 -9.92 0.90 7.94
C LEU A 45 -10.99 0.04 7.28
N SER A 46 -12.11 0.67 6.95
CA SER A 46 -13.20 0.04 6.21
C SER A 46 -13.43 0.78 4.91
N LEU A 47 -13.68 0.04 3.83
CA LEU A 47 -14.03 0.66 2.56
C LEU A 47 -15.29 1.51 2.74
N PRO A 48 -15.35 2.72 2.13
CA PRO A 48 -16.54 3.54 2.20
C PRO A 48 -17.70 2.80 1.53
N GLN A 49 -18.86 2.84 2.18
CA GLN A 49 -20.10 2.23 1.65
C GLN A 49 -20.63 3.08 0.48
N LEU A 50 -19.97 3.00 -0.67
CA LEU A 50 -20.31 3.79 -1.86
C LEU A 50 -21.66 3.34 -2.46
N SER A 51 -22.48 4.28 -2.90
CA SER A 51 -23.72 3.97 -3.62
C SER A 51 -23.42 3.30 -4.98
N LYS A 52 -24.42 2.64 -5.58
CA LYS A 52 -24.26 1.94 -6.89
C LYS A 52 -23.69 2.84 -8.00
N ARG A 53 -24.05 4.13 -7.98
CA ARG A 53 -23.61 5.14 -8.95
C ARG A 53 -22.14 5.51 -8.75
N GLU A 54 -21.71 5.64 -7.50
CA GLU A 54 -20.34 5.97 -7.12
C GLU A 54 -19.38 4.81 -7.40
N ARG A 55 -19.81 3.56 -7.16
CA ARG A 55 -19.04 2.36 -7.52
C ARG A 55 -18.68 2.28 -9.00
N ARG A 56 -19.62 2.63 -9.90
CA ARG A 56 -19.40 2.58 -11.36
C ARG A 56 -18.41 3.66 -11.83
N ALA A 57 -18.33 4.80 -11.13
CA ALA A 57 -17.38 5.87 -11.44
C ALA A 57 -15.94 5.54 -11.01
N VAL A 58 -15.76 4.81 -9.90
CA VAL A 58 -14.45 4.37 -9.40
C VAL A 58 -13.94 3.15 -10.19
N ALA A 59 -14.80 2.16 -10.46
CA ALA A 59 -14.44 0.93 -11.16
C ALA A 59 -14.01 1.13 -12.64
N THR A 60 -14.38 2.26 -13.25
CA THR A 60 -14.05 2.56 -14.66
C THR A 60 -12.63 3.09 -14.84
N ARG A 61 -11.87 3.36 -13.76
CA ARG A 61 -10.48 3.80 -13.83
C ARG A 61 -9.54 2.66 -13.44
N ARG A 62 -9.12 1.88 -14.46
CA ARG A 62 -8.08 0.82 -14.41
C ARG A 62 -8.36 -0.33 -13.45
N ALA A 63 -9.26 -1.22 -13.83
CA ALA A 63 -9.22 -2.62 -13.43
C ALA A 63 -8.03 -3.32 -14.12
N GLY A 64 -6.81 -3.00 -13.69
CA GLY A 64 -5.66 -3.88 -13.94
C GLY A 64 -5.87 -5.18 -13.16
N LYS A 65 -5.46 -6.30 -13.72
CA LYS A 65 -5.65 -7.64 -13.14
C LYS A 65 -4.76 -7.81 -11.90
N TRP A 66 -5.34 -7.71 -10.71
CA TRP A 66 -4.69 -8.03 -9.44
C TRP A 66 -4.92 -9.51 -9.10
N SER A 67 -3.85 -10.18 -8.65
CA SER A 67 -3.75 -11.63 -8.48
C SER A 67 -4.50 -12.15 -7.23
N ARG A 68 -4.72 -13.46 -7.20
CA ARG A 68 -5.86 -14.21 -6.64
C ARG A 68 -5.91 -14.43 -5.12
N ASP A 69 -5.01 -13.88 -4.32
CA ASP A 69 -4.88 -14.28 -2.90
C ASP A 69 -5.44 -13.26 -1.89
N TRP A 70 -6.33 -12.35 -2.33
CA TRP A 70 -6.95 -11.33 -1.47
C TRP A 70 -8.20 -11.81 -0.73
N GLU A 71 -8.75 -12.97 -1.07
CA GLU A 71 -9.89 -13.56 -0.35
C GLU A 71 -9.48 -14.18 1.01
N ALA A 72 -8.20 -14.50 1.19
CA ALA A 72 -7.70 -15.19 2.39
C ALA A 72 -7.34 -14.26 3.56
N LEU A 73 -7.03 -12.98 3.32
CA LEU A 73 -6.58 -12.03 4.36
C LEU A 73 -7.70 -11.13 4.93
N GLY A 74 -8.95 -11.56 4.79
CA GLY A 74 -10.08 -10.84 5.38
C GLY A 74 -10.55 -9.74 4.45
N ALA A 75 -11.30 -10.16 3.43
CA ALA A 75 -12.32 -9.31 2.83
C ALA A 75 -13.23 -8.80 3.96
N GLY A 76 -12.94 -7.59 4.46
CA GLY A 76 -13.86 -6.83 5.30
C GLY A 76 -15.23 -6.88 4.64
N LYS A 77 -16.24 -7.27 5.42
CA LYS A 77 -17.61 -7.52 5.00
C LYS A 77 -18.23 -6.22 4.46
N GLY A 78 -17.97 -5.88 3.20
CA GLY A 78 -18.22 -4.55 2.64
C GLY A 78 -18.22 -4.51 1.12
N GLY A 79 -19.16 -5.25 0.51
CA GLY A 79 -19.80 -4.88 -0.76
C GLY A 79 -18.93 -4.74 -2.02
N LYS A 80 -18.77 -5.85 -2.76
CA LYS A 80 -18.39 -5.96 -4.19
C LYS A 80 -18.38 -4.63 -4.96
N GLY A 81 -17.20 -4.10 -5.28
CA GLY A 81 -17.02 -3.08 -6.32
C GLY A 81 -15.94 -2.01 -6.14
N VAL A 82 -15.24 -1.93 -5.01
CA VAL A 82 -14.22 -0.90 -4.75
C VAL A 82 -12.97 -1.60 -4.21
N ALA A 83 -11.85 -1.43 -4.89
CA ALA A 83 -10.55 -1.90 -4.40
C ALA A 83 -9.86 -0.76 -3.63
N TRP A 84 -9.06 -1.11 -2.64
CA TRP A 84 -8.18 -0.15 -1.99
C TRP A 84 -7.22 0.46 -3.01
N SER A 85 -7.07 1.78 -2.92
CA SER A 85 -6.02 2.51 -3.61
C SER A 85 -5.19 3.26 -2.58
N PRO A 86 -3.93 3.61 -2.86
CA PRO A 86 -3.11 4.39 -1.94
C PRO A 86 -3.77 5.70 -1.53
N MET A 87 -4.47 6.33 -2.48
CA MET A 87 -5.24 7.55 -2.24
C MET A 87 -6.40 7.28 -1.28
N LEU A 88 -7.18 6.22 -1.52
CA LEU A 88 -8.32 5.87 -0.68
C LEU A 88 -7.88 5.46 0.74
N LEU A 89 -6.77 4.72 0.87
CA LEU A 89 -6.18 4.39 2.17
C LEU A 89 -5.86 5.66 2.97
N CYS A 90 -5.17 6.61 2.34
CA CYS A 90 -4.82 7.88 2.98
C CYS A 90 -6.06 8.74 3.30
N GLU A 91 -7.08 8.76 2.44
CA GLU A 91 -8.31 9.51 2.68
C GLU A 91 -9.14 8.92 3.83
N GLU A 92 -9.32 7.60 3.86
CA GLU A 92 -10.04 6.93 4.95
C GLU A 92 -9.29 7.01 6.28
N LEU A 93 -7.94 6.93 6.26
CA LEU A 93 -7.15 7.17 7.46
C LEU A 93 -7.27 8.62 7.94
N ALA A 94 -7.24 9.59 7.02
CA ALA A 94 -7.45 11.00 7.36
C ALA A 94 -8.82 11.21 8.01
N LEU A 95 -9.88 10.61 7.49
CA LEU A 95 -11.22 10.65 8.08
C LEU A 95 -11.25 10.00 9.47
N ALA A 96 -10.67 8.81 9.62
CA ALA A 96 -10.62 8.09 10.90
C ALA A 96 -9.86 8.86 11.99
N ARG A 97 -8.80 9.60 11.61
CA ARG A 97 -7.99 10.43 12.53
C ARG A 97 -8.51 11.85 12.70
N GLY A 98 -9.51 12.27 11.92
CA GLY A 98 -10.02 13.64 11.94
C GLY A 98 -9.08 14.67 11.27
N TYR A 99 -8.19 14.24 10.37
CA TYR A 99 -7.31 15.12 9.62
C TYR A 99 -8.06 15.80 8.47
N HIS A 100 -8.20 17.12 8.57
CA HIS A 100 -8.95 17.92 7.61
C HIS A 100 -8.16 19.19 7.22
N LEU A 101 -8.27 19.57 5.95
CA LEU A 101 -7.74 20.83 5.41
C LEU A 101 -8.71 21.98 5.69
N GLY A 102 -8.18 23.08 6.24
CA GLY A 102 -8.90 24.35 6.47
C GLY A 102 -9.44 24.52 7.89
N GLN A 103 -9.59 25.77 8.35
CA GLN A 103 -9.92 26.11 9.74
C GLN A 103 -11.37 25.86 10.17
N ARG A 104 -12.26 25.39 9.28
CA ARG A 104 -13.69 25.18 9.59
C ARG A 104 -13.99 23.74 10.03
N GLY A 105 -13.42 23.33 11.16
CA GLY A 105 -13.80 22.13 11.91
C GLY A 105 -13.79 20.82 11.11
N ASN A 106 -14.56 19.83 11.59
CA ASN A 106 -14.67 18.46 11.04
C ASN A 106 -15.42 18.38 9.69
N LYS A 107 -15.39 19.44 8.89
CA LYS A 107 -16.11 19.59 7.60
C LYS A 107 -15.17 19.95 6.44
N GLY A 108 -13.86 20.01 6.68
CA GLY A 108 -12.85 20.25 5.66
C GLY A 108 -12.68 19.06 4.71
N ARG A 109 -11.91 19.22 3.64
CA ARG A 109 -11.47 18.08 2.82
C ARG A 109 -10.50 17.22 3.66
N PRO A 110 -10.56 15.89 3.62
CA PRO A 110 -9.59 15.04 4.32
C PRO A 110 -8.14 15.38 3.93
N ASP A 111 -7.26 15.50 4.91
CA ASP A 111 -5.83 15.74 4.70
C ASP A 111 -5.09 14.41 4.47
N ALA A 112 -5.24 13.89 3.25
CA ALA A 112 -4.64 12.63 2.82
C ALA A 112 -3.10 12.66 2.81
N HIS A 113 -2.49 13.84 2.65
CA HIS A 113 -1.03 13.93 2.66
C HIS A 113 -0.49 13.69 4.07
N ARG A 114 -1.08 14.34 5.08
CA ARG A 114 -0.75 14.11 6.49
C ARG A 114 -0.96 12.65 6.90
N ALA A 115 -2.08 12.05 6.51
CA ALA A 115 -2.34 10.63 6.75
C ALA A 115 -1.29 9.73 6.09
N GLY A 116 -0.90 10.03 4.84
CA GLY A 116 0.16 9.31 4.16
C GLY A 116 1.51 9.42 4.87
N LEU A 117 1.84 10.58 5.46
CA LEU A 117 3.07 10.74 6.25
C LEU A 117 3.03 9.92 7.55
N GLU A 118 1.87 9.77 8.20
CA GLU A 118 1.70 8.88 9.37
C GLU A 118 2.00 7.43 8.99
N ILE A 119 1.44 6.93 7.88
CA ILE A 119 1.71 5.56 7.40
C ILE A 119 3.21 5.34 7.15
N LEU A 120 3.88 6.33 6.55
CA LEU A 120 5.31 6.23 6.25
C LEU A 120 6.18 6.34 7.50
N ALA A 121 5.78 7.16 8.48
CA ALA A 121 6.43 7.22 9.79
C ALA A 121 6.34 5.88 10.51
N ASP A 122 5.15 5.28 10.57
CA ASP A 122 4.93 3.98 11.19
C ASP A 122 5.72 2.85 10.50
N ALA A 123 5.96 2.95 9.19
CA ALA A 123 6.86 2.02 8.49
C ALA A 123 8.33 2.19 8.91
N VAL A 124 8.80 3.43 9.03
CA VAL A 124 10.17 3.74 9.49
C VAL A 124 10.37 3.35 10.96
N ASP A 125 9.36 3.57 11.80
CA ASP A 125 9.37 3.24 13.23
C ASP A 125 9.17 1.73 13.49
N GLY A 126 8.91 0.93 12.45
CA GLY A 126 8.77 -0.52 12.53
C GLY A 126 7.40 -1.02 12.98
N LEU A 127 6.39 -0.14 13.08
CA LEU A 127 5.01 -0.50 13.35
C LEU A 127 4.36 -1.17 12.12
N CYS A 128 4.72 -0.72 10.91
CA CYS A 128 4.43 -1.44 9.66
C CYS A 128 5.67 -2.25 9.25
N GLY A 129 5.74 -3.51 9.70
CA GLY A 129 6.89 -4.38 9.45
C GLY A 129 7.11 -4.67 7.95
N LEU A 130 8.26 -4.23 7.43
CA LEU A 130 8.75 -4.57 6.10
C LEU A 130 10.05 -5.38 6.22
N ALA A 131 10.12 -6.51 5.53
CA ALA A 131 11.34 -7.32 5.43
C ALA A 131 11.65 -7.63 3.97
N PHE A 132 12.94 -7.69 3.65
CA PHE A 132 13.40 -8.12 2.33
C PHE A 132 13.82 -9.59 2.42
N ALA A 133 13.42 -10.37 1.42
CA ALA A 133 13.96 -11.72 1.27
C ALA A 133 15.50 -11.63 1.17
N PRO A 134 16.22 -12.62 1.73
CA PRO A 134 17.67 -12.65 1.57
C PRO A 134 18.03 -12.65 0.07
N PRO A 135 19.14 -12.03 -0.33
CA PRO A 135 19.61 -12.14 -1.70
C PRO A 135 19.83 -13.62 -2.02
N ALA A 136 19.49 -14.03 -3.24
CA ALA A 136 19.80 -15.38 -3.70
C ALA A 136 21.31 -15.64 -3.54
N PRO A 137 21.72 -16.84 -3.09
CA PRO A 137 23.14 -17.16 -2.99
C PRO A 137 23.81 -17.01 -4.37
N PRO A 138 25.07 -16.54 -4.43
CA PRO A 138 25.81 -16.47 -5.67
C PRO A 138 26.08 -17.91 -6.17
N GLY A 139 25.18 -18.44 -7.00
CA GLY A 139 25.26 -19.80 -7.54
C GLY A 139 23.92 -20.53 -7.76
N GLY A 140 22.79 -20.00 -7.27
CA GLY A 140 21.47 -20.67 -7.35
C GLY A 140 20.76 -20.60 -8.70
N ALA A 141 21.48 -20.73 -9.82
CA ALA A 141 20.92 -20.92 -11.15
C ALA A 141 21.64 -22.08 -11.83
N GLY A 142 21.11 -23.29 -11.64
CA GLY A 142 21.50 -24.49 -12.39
C GLY A 142 22.51 -25.40 -11.67
N GLU A 143 22.11 -26.04 -10.57
CA GLU A 143 22.65 -27.35 -10.24
C GLU A 143 21.53 -28.36 -10.54
N GLU A 144 21.55 -28.86 -11.77
CA GLU A 144 20.71 -29.98 -12.19
C GLU A 144 21.12 -31.18 -11.35
N ASP A 145 20.14 -31.77 -10.67
CA ASP A 145 20.28 -33.01 -9.91
C ASP A 145 21.01 -34.06 -10.76
N GLY A 146 22.21 -34.42 -10.33
CA GLY A 146 22.94 -35.54 -10.89
C GLY A 146 22.16 -36.83 -10.67
N ASP A 147 21.58 -37.36 -11.75
CA ASP A 147 21.15 -38.74 -11.83
C ASP A 147 22.39 -39.65 -11.84
N GLY A 148 22.94 -39.86 -10.63
CA GLY A 148 23.89 -40.92 -10.34
C GLY A 148 23.15 -42.25 -10.18
N GLY A 149 22.58 -42.76 -11.28
CA GLY A 149 22.00 -44.09 -11.37
C GLY A 149 22.93 -45.05 -12.12
N GLY A 150 23.95 -45.55 -11.44
CA GLY A 150 24.80 -46.63 -11.96
C GLY A 150 24.08 -47.98 -11.95
N ALA A 151 24.08 -48.66 -13.10
CA ALA A 151 24.30 -50.11 -13.26
C ALA A 151 24.57 -50.43 -14.74
#